data_AF-A0A0G1S8R9-F1
#
_entry.id   AF-A0A0G1S8R9-F1
#
_cell.length_a   1.000
_cell.length_b   1.000
_cell.length_c   1.000
_cell.angle_alpha   90.00
_cell.angle_beta   90.00
_cell.angle_gamma   90.00
#
_symmetry.space_group_name_H-M   'P 1'
#
loop_
_entity.id
_entity.type
_entity.pdbx_description
1 polymer ?
#
loop_
_entity_poly.entity_id
_entity_poly.type
_entity_poly.pdbx_seq_one_letter_code
_entity_poly.pdbx_strand_id
1 'polypeptide(L)'
;MAKVFVSYKHRDGSVEQIPNMIVPEYGITTARSYVDILDPVLTRLGHICKAEDSGEDMNGLSEETIASKLADRLYDSTVTVVLISKGMHEQGKSEKEQWIPWEASYSLKENTRGGRTSATNAMIAVVLPDENGSYDYFVIDHNCLWCRSRTWHQNNIFKILGLNMFNRYEPKLTNCQNPSCGKTNIHTGNDHSYIHPIKWNEFTSDINNQIELALQRQTDLDSYKLEKELF
;
A
#
# COMPACT_ATOMS: atom_id res chain seq x y z
N MET A 1 -17.73 8.12 -1.41
CA MET A 1 -16.70 8.98 -0.82
C MET A 1 -15.88 8.16 0.16
N ALA A 2 -14.56 8.13 0.00
CA ALA A 2 -13.65 7.39 0.88
C ALA A 2 -12.75 8.36 1.65
N LYS A 3 -12.42 8.01 2.89
CA LYS A 3 -11.38 8.68 3.69
C LYS A 3 -10.12 7.83 3.61
N VAL A 4 -9.11 8.32 2.90
CA VAL A 4 -7.92 7.57 2.50
C VAL A 4 -6.74 7.96 3.38
N PHE A 5 -6.32 7.05 4.25
CA PHE A 5 -5.03 7.14 4.94
C PHE A 5 -3.92 6.69 3.99
N VAL A 6 -2.79 7.41 3.96
CA VAL A 6 -1.63 7.03 3.15
C VAL A 6 -0.46 6.75 4.06
N SER A 7 0.01 5.50 4.07
CA SER A 7 1.14 5.00 4.87
C SER A 7 2.38 4.90 3.99
N TYR A 8 3.49 5.51 4.41
CA TYR A 8 4.73 5.57 3.62
C TYR A 8 5.92 6.00 4.49
N LYS A 9 7.14 5.76 4.02
CA LYS A 9 8.36 6.27 4.65
C LYS A 9 8.65 7.68 4.13
N HIS A 10 8.40 8.69 4.96
CA HIS A 10 8.35 10.10 4.54
C HIS A 10 9.53 10.55 3.65
N ARG A 11 10.77 10.29 4.08
CA ARG A 11 12.00 10.74 3.41
C ARG A 11 12.67 9.67 2.55
N ASP A 12 11.95 8.64 2.14
CA ASP A 12 12.55 7.65 1.26
C ASP A 12 12.72 8.20 -0.16
N GLY A 13 13.96 8.43 -0.55
CA GLY A 13 14.36 8.93 -1.87
C GLY A 13 14.65 7.82 -2.90
N SER A 14 14.51 6.54 -2.54
CA SER A 14 14.68 5.42 -3.47
C SER A 14 13.48 5.23 -4.39
N VAL A 15 13.11 6.30 -5.09
CA VAL A 15 11.96 6.40 -5.99
C VAL A 15 12.31 7.19 -7.25
N GLU A 16 11.55 7.00 -8.32
CA GLU A 16 11.75 7.74 -9.58
C GLU A 16 11.55 9.23 -9.36
N GLN A 17 12.41 10.04 -9.98
CA GLN A 17 12.28 11.50 -9.96
C GLN A 17 11.05 11.94 -10.73
N ILE A 18 10.20 12.76 -10.11
CA ILE A 18 9.03 13.32 -10.78
C ILE A 18 9.47 14.54 -11.61
N PRO A 19 9.31 14.51 -12.95
CA PRO A 19 9.70 15.64 -13.78
C PRO A 19 8.91 16.90 -13.44
N ASN A 20 9.60 18.05 -13.41
CA ASN A 20 9.01 19.38 -13.22
C ASN A 20 8.31 19.62 -11.87
N MET A 21 8.49 18.74 -10.88
CA MET A 21 8.01 18.99 -9.52
C MET A 21 9.02 19.88 -8.77
N ILE A 22 8.53 20.98 -8.19
CA ILE A 22 9.31 21.77 -7.24
C ILE A 22 9.29 21.00 -5.92
N VAL A 23 10.32 20.20 -5.67
CA VAL A 23 10.44 19.44 -4.41
C VAL A 23 11.12 20.28 -3.33
N PRO A 24 10.59 20.33 -2.09
CA PRO A 24 11.15 21.18 -1.02
C PRO A 24 12.53 20.74 -0.53
N GLU A 25 12.82 19.43 -0.54
CA GLU A 25 14.05 18.84 0.01
C GLU A 25 15.15 18.71 -1.07
N TYR A 26 15.92 19.78 -1.29
CA TYR A 26 17.16 19.78 -2.11
C TYR A 26 17.04 19.25 -3.55
N GLY A 27 15.84 19.24 -4.15
CA GLY A 27 15.67 18.70 -5.50
C GLY A 27 15.49 17.17 -5.56
N ILE A 28 15.31 16.49 -4.43
CA ILE A 28 15.15 15.03 -4.37
C ILE A 28 13.66 14.68 -4.23
N THR A 29 13.15 13.90 -5.19
CA THR A 29 11.84 13.24 -5.06
C THR A 29 11.89 12.17 -3.97
N THR A 30 10.91 12.20 -3.06
CA THR A 30 10.73 11.19 -2.01
C THR A 30 9.35 10.56 -2.11
N ALA A 31 9.07 9.51 -1.33
CA ALA A 31 7.72 8.96 -1.22
C ALA A 31 6.68 10.02 -0.82
N ARG A 32 7.06 11.05 -0.03
CA ARG A 32 6.18 12.20 0.28
C ARG A 32 5.77 12.98 -0.97
N SER A 33 6.67 13.12 -1.94
CA SER A 33 6.38 13.81 -3.20
C SER A 33 5.28 13.11 -4.01
N TYR A 34 5.23 11.77 -3.97
CA TYR A 34 4.14 11.01 -4.58
C TYR A 34 2.79 11.26 -3.87
N VAL A 35 2.81 11.47 -2.56
CA VAL A 35 1.62 11.85 -1.78
C VAL A 35 1.12 13.25 -2.13
N ASP A 36 2.03 14.21 -2.37
CA ASP A 36 1.66 15.57 -2.83
C ASP A 36 0.96 15.56 -4.18
N ILE A 37 1.24 14.56 -5.03
CA ILE A 37 0.52 14.36 -6.28
C ILE A 37 -0.80 13.66 -6.04
N LEU A 38 -0.83 12.66 -5.15
CA LEU A 38 -2.01 11.84 -4.89
C LEU A 38 -3.14 12.64 -4.23
N ASP A 39 -2.83 13.45 -3.23
CA ASP A 39 -3.81 14.20 -2.44
C ASP A 39 -4.76 15.08 -3.30
N PRO A 40 -4.28 16.02 -4.14
CA PRO A 40 -5.16 16.84 -4.96
C PRO A 40 -5.98 16.02 -5.96
N VAL A 41 -5.47 14.87 -6.40
CA VAL A 41 -6.22 13.96 -7.30
C VAL A 41 -7.33 13.26 -6.52
N LEU A 42 -7.05 12.72 -5.34
CA LEU A 42 -8.07 12.13 -4.45
C LEU A 42 -9.17 13.13 -4.12
N THR A 43 -8.79 14.37 -3.78
CA THR A 43 -9.73 15.45 -3.49
C THR A 43 -10.61 15.77 -4.70
N ARG A 44 -10.03 15.87 -5.91
CA ARG A 44 -10.78 16.09 -7.15
C ARG A 44 -11.77 14.97 -7.46
N LEU A 45 -11.42 13.73 -7.12
CA LEU A 45 -12.26 12.56 -7.29
C LEU A 45 -13.35 12.43 -6.19
N GLY A 46 -13.40 13.34 -5.21
CA GLY A 46 -14.39 13.33 -4.14
C GLY A 46 -14.03 12.42 -2.97
N HIS A 47 -12.75 12.11 -2.79
CA HIS A 47 -12.21 11.44 -1.61
C HIS A 47 -11.54 12.45 -0.67
N ILE A 48 -11.28 12.04 0.58
CA ILE A 48 -10.55 12.84 1.56
C ILE A 48 -9.21 12.17 1.82
N CYS A 49 -8.10 12.82 1.49
CA CYS A 49 -6.78 12.34 1.88
C CYS A 49 -6.51 12.66 3.36
N LYS A 50 -5.90 11.71 4.06
CA LYS A 50 -5.52 11.81 5.48
C LYS A 50 -4.04 11.52 5.69
N ALA A 51 -3.23 11.85 4.69
CA ALA A 51 -1.78 11.85 4.83
C ALA A 51 -1.32 12.92 5.85
N GLU A 52 -0.06 12.84 6.27
CA GLU A 52 0.56 13.90 7.07
C GLU A 52 0.56 15.22 6.28
N ASP A 53 -0.05 16.25 6.87
CA ASP A 53 -0.02 17.59 6.31
C ASP A 53 1.42 18.14 6.38
N SER A 54 1.83 18.83 5.31
CA SER A 54 3.15 19.45 5.17
C SER A 54 3.50 20.45 6.30
N GLY A 55 2.49 20.99 6.98
CA GLY A 55 2.64 21.92 8.11
C GLY A 55 2.50 21.29 9.49
N GLU A 56 2.16 20.00 9.60
CA GLU A 56 2.16 19.30 10.88
C GLU A 56 3.60 18.85 11.20
N ASP A 57 4.34 19.72 11.89
CA ASP A 57 5.63 19.35 12.42
C ASP A 57 5.44 18.33 13.55
N MET A 58 5.64 17.06 13.22
CA MET A 58 5.68 15.96 14.18
C MET A 58 7.07 15.85 14.85
N ASN A 59 8.04 16.68 14.43
CA ASN A 59 9.35 16.72 15.06
C ASN A 59 9.24 17.22 16.50
N GLY A 60 9.87 16.51 17.43
CA GLY A 60 9.87 16.85 18.86
C GLY A 60 8.64 16.38 19.64
N LEU A 61 7.66 15.73 19.01
CA LEU A 61 6.61 15.01 19.72
C LEU A 61 7.12 13.67 20.28
N SER A 62 6.56 13.21 21.38
CA SER A 62 6.83 11.85 21.88
C SER A 62 6.25 10.82 20.93
N GLU A 63 6.86 9.62 20.87
CA GLU A 63 6.34 8.49 20.08
C GLU A 63 4.89 8.16 20.44
N GLU A 64 4.52 8.27 21.72
CA GLU A 64 3.14 8.07 22.18
C GLU A 64 2.17 9.10 21.59
N THR A 65 2.60 10.36 21.49
CA THR A 65 1.77 11.43 20.91
C THR A 65 1.60 11.22 19.40
N ILE A 66 2.68 10.83 18.71
CA ILE A 66 2.66 10.50 17.29
C ILE A 66 1.74 9.31 17.03
N ALA A 67 1.89 8.23 17.80
CA ALA A 67 1.05 7.04 17.71
C ALA A 67 -0.43 7.37 17.95
N SER A 68 -0.74 8.23 18.94
CA SER A 68 -2.11 8.66 19.22
C SER A 68 -2.73 9.40 18.04
N LYS A 69 -2.00 10.38 17.46
CA LYS A 69 -2.45 11.14 16.29
C LYS A 69 -2.67 10.25 15.06
N LEU A 70 -1.73 9.34 14.78
CA LEU A 70 -1.87 8.40 13.66
C LEU A 70 -3.07 7.47 13.88
N ALA A 71 -3.27 6.99 15.11
CA ALA A 71 -4.40 6.15 15.45
C ALA A 71 -5.74 6.88 15.26
N ASP A 72 -5.85 8.17 15.61
CA ASP A 72 -7.06 8.95 15.38
C ASP A 72 -7.37 9.13 13.89
N ARG A 73 -6.34 9.36 13.07
CA ARG A 73 -6.50 9.45 11.61
C ARG A 73 -6.95 8.13 11.01
N LEU A 74 -6.30 7.03 11.39
CA LEU A 74 -6.61 5.68 10.94
C LEU A 74 -8.01 5.24 11.36
N TYR A 75 -8.40 5.53 12.61
CA TYR A 75 -9.71 5.19 13.16
C TYR A 75 -10.87 5.88 12.44
N ASP A 76 -10.67 7.09 11.92
CA ASP A 76 -11.66 7.77 11.09
C ASP A 76 -11.43 7.55 9.57
N SER A 77 -10.55 6.63 9.16
CA SER A 77 -10.33 6.30 7.74
C SER A 77 -11.16 5.09 7.32
N THR A 78 -11.42 4.97 6.01
CA THR A 78 -12.14 3.82 5.43
C THR A 78 -11.22 2.98 4.54
N VAL A 79 -10.19 3.60 3.97
CA VAL A 79 -9.21 2.97 3.08
C VAL A 79 -7.82 3.35 3.56
N THR A 80 -6.90 2.39 3.57
CA THR A 80 -5.48 2.60 3.79
C THR A 80 -4.71 2.25 2.51
N VAL A 81 -4.03 3.23 1.94
CA VAL A 81 -3.09 3.04 0.82
C VAL A 81 -1.68 2.99 1.42
N VAL A 82 -0.96 1.91 1.18
CA VAL A 82 0.45 1.78 1.60
C VAL A 82 1.33 1.99 0.37
N LEU A 83 2.21 2.98 0.41
CA LEU A 83 3.20 3.18 -0.65
C LEU A 83 4.41 2.27 -0.40
N ILE A 84 4.71 1.42 -1.37
CA ILE A 84 5.83 0.48 -1.35
C ILE A 84 6.95 1.07 -2.19
N SER A 85 7.96 1.63 -1.54
CA SER A 85 9.20 2.10 -2.16
C SER A 85 10.35 1.12 -1.89
N LYS A 86 11.37 1.13 -2.74
CA LYS A 86 12.53 0.23 -2.63
C LYS A 86 13.30 0.41 -1.31
N GLY A 87 13.31 1.62 -0.76
CA GLY A 87 13.97 1.98 0.50
C GLY A 87 13.02 2.01 1.71
N MET A 88 11.84 1.40 1.64
CA MET A 88 10.81 1.51 2.70
C MET A 88 11.25 1.00 4.07
N HIS A 89 12.25 0.12 4.13
CA HIS A 89 12.82 -0.38 5.38
C HIS A 89 13.88 0.59 5.93
N GLU A 90 13.84 0.83 7.24
CA GLU A 90 14.95 1.43 7.98
C GLU A 90 15.96 0.36 8.37
N GLN A 91 17.18 0.49 7.84
CA GLN A 91 18.26 -0.45 8.13
C GLN A 91 18.63 -0.40 9.62
N GLY A 92 18.80 -1.56 10.23
CA GLY A 92 19.16 -1.68 11.65
C GLY A 92 18.00 -1.53 12.63
N LYS A 93 16.76 -1.35 12.16
CA LYS A 93 15.54 -1.40 12.98
C LYS A 93 14.72 -2.65 12.71
N SER A 94 14.08 -3.19 13.73
CA SER A 94 13.06 -4.22 13.57
C SER A 94 11.78 -3.67 12.93
N GLU A 95 10.89 -4.53 12.45
CA GLU A 95 9.60 -4.08 11.89
C GLU A 95 8.72 -3.40 12.94
N LYS A 96 8.77 -3.85 14.20
CA LYS A 96 8.01 -3.27 15.32
C LYS A 96 8.40 -1.84 15.66
N GLU A 97 9.61 -1.43 15.31
CA GLU A 97 10.13 -0.07 15.53
C GLU A 97 9.85 0.86 14.35
N GLN A 98 9.12 0.38 13.33
CA GLN A 98 8.81 1.12 12.11
C GLN A 98 7.31 1.38 12.01
N TRP A 99 6.93 2.55 11.48
CA TRP A 99 5.55 3.01 11.48
C TRP A 99 4.64 2.24 10.52
N ILE A 100 5.12 1.93 9.29
CA ILE A 100 4.29 1.26 8.26
C ILE A 100 3.68 -0.07 8.76
N PRO A 101 4.46 -1.00 9.38
CA PRO A 101 3.89 -2.20 9.99
C PRO A 101 2.78 -1.91 11.00
N TRP A 102 3.03 -0.96 11.91
CA TRP A 102 2.07 -0.57 12.94
C TRP A 102 0.78 0.02 12.34
N GLU A 103 0.90 0.90 11.34
CA GLU A 103 -0.23 1.49 10.62
C GLU A 103 -1.06 0.44 9.87
N ALA A 104 -0.39 -0.55 9.26
CA ALA A 104 -1.05 -1.69 8.62
C ALA A 104 -1.78 -2.57 9.64
N SER A 105 -1.13 -2.90 10.76
CA SER A 105 -1.75 -3.67 11.86
C SER A 105 -2.99 -2.96 12.40
N TYR A 106 -2.89 -1.66 12.65
CA TYR A 106 -4.00 -0.86 13.14
C TYR A 106 -5.16 -0.81 12.12
N SER A 107 -4.83 -0.62 10.84
CA SER A 107 -5.82 -0.63 9.73
C SER A 107 -6.56 -1.96 9.62
N LEU A 108 -5.88 -3.08 9.91
CA LEU A 108 -6.45 -4.42 9.81
C LEU A 108 -7.31 -4.80 11.03
N LYS A 109 -7.13 -4.12 12.17
CA LYS A 109 -7.81 -4.40 13.43
C LYS A 109 -9.10 -3.61 13.57
N GLU A 110 -10.11 -4.27 14.14
CA GLU A 110 -11.29 -3.58 14.65
C GLU A 110 -10.93 -3.00 16.01
N ASN A 111 -11.12 -1.69 16.17
CA ASN A 111 -10.74 -0.98 17.39
C ASN A 111 -11.96 -0.33 18.02
N THR A 112 -12.19 -0.52 19.32
CA THR A 112 -13.30 0.10 20.04
C THR A 112 -12.82 1.34 20.80
N ARG A 113 -13.37 2.51 20.47
CA ARG A 113 -13.11 3.81 21.14
C ARG A 113 -14.42 4.54 21.41
N GLY A 114 -14.60 5.04 22.63
CA GLY A 114 -15.78 5.84 22.99
C GLY A 114 -17.13 5.15 22.71
N GLY A 115 -17.18 3.81 22.81
CA GLY A 115 -18.40 3.01 22.54
C GLY A 115 -18.66 2.68 21.06
N ARG A 116 -17.79 3.09 20.13
CA ARG A 116 -17.88 2.73 18.70
C ARG A 116 -16.70 1.86 18.28
N THR A 117 -16.98 0.76 17.60
CA THR A 117 -15.96 -0.11 16.99
C THR A 117 -15.73 0.30 15.54
N SER A 118 -14.48 0.54 15.14
CA SER A 118 -14.11 0.72 13.74
C SER A 118 -14.15 -0.61 13.00
N ALA A 119 -14.59 -0.58 11.75
CA ALA A 119 -14.40 -1.72 10.86
C ALA A 119 -12.92 -1.84 10.46
N THR A 120 -12.52 -3.03 10.01
CA THR A 120 -11.24 -3.24 9.31
C THR A 120 -11.19 -2.34 8.08
N ASN A 121 -10.15 -1.52 7.86
CA ASN A 121 -10.04 -0.66 6.68
C ASN A 121 -9.83 -1.47 5.40
N ALA A 122 -10.38 -1.02 4.28
CA ALA A 122 -9.98 -1.52 2.97
C ALA A 122 -8.50 -1.17 2.70
N MET A 123 -7.72 -2.05 2.07
CA MET A 123 -6.29 -1.83 1.89
C MET A 123 -5.80 -2.05 0.45
N ILE A 124 -4.80 -1.26 0.05
CA ILE A 124 -4.11 -1.34 -1.25
C ILE A 124 -2.62 -1.10 -1.02
N ALA A 125 -1.75 -1.90 -1.65
CA ALA A 125 -0.31 -1.66 -1.68
C ALA A 125 0.08 -1.08 -3.05
N VAL A 126 0.42 0.20 -3.09
CA VAL A 126 0.80 0.90 -4.33
C VAL A 126 2.31 0.97 -4.42
N VAL A 127 2.88 0.30 -5.42
CA VAL A 127 4.32 0.18 -5.61
C VAL A 127 4.81 1.39 -6.39
N LEU A 128 5.80 2.09 -5.85
CA LEU A 128 6.42 3.22 -6.52
C LEU A 128 7.50 2.71 -7.49
N PRO A 129 7.78 3.41 -8.60
CA PRO A 129 8.95 3.09 -9.40
C PRO A 129 10.22 3.46 -8.62
N ASP A 130 11.30 2.68 -8.79
CA ASP A 130 12.61 2.98 -8.20
C ASP A 130 13.32 4.13 -8.93
N GLU A 131 14.55 4.43 -8.53
CA GLU A 131 15.34 5.56 -9.06
C GLU A 131 15.54 5.52 -10.59
N ASN A 132 15.36 4.36 -11.22
CA ASN A 132 15.48 4.14 -12.66
C ASN A 132 14.13 4.00 -13.38
N GLY A 133 13.01 4.26 -12.70
CA GLY A 133 11.67 4.02 -13.25
C GLY A 133 11.25 2.54 -13.24
N SER A 134 12.03 1.66 -12.58
CA SER A 134 11.77 0.21 -12.58
C SER A 134 10.93 -0.22 -11.38
N TYR A 135 10.17 -1.29 -11.56
CA TYR A 135 9.44 -1.96 -10.48
C TYR A 135 10.05 -3.31 -10.09
N ASP A 136 11.14 -3.74 -10.74
CA ASP A 136 11.67 -5.10 -10.65
C ASP A 136 12.15 -5.48 -9.24
N TYR A 137 12.39 -4.50 -8.38
CA TYR A 137 12.69 -4.74 -6.96
C TYR A 137 11.53 -5.41 -6.20
N PHE A 138 10.30 -5.32 -6.74
CA PHE A 138 9.10 -5.89 -6.13
C PHE A 138 8.21 -6.65 -7.11
N VAL A 139 8.13 -6.27 -8.39
CA VAL A 139 7.30 -6.94 -9.38
C VAL A 139 7.99 -7.10 -10.72
N ILE A 140 8.01 -8.34 -11.22
CA ILE A 140 8.57 -8.70 -12.53
C ILE A 140 7.41 -9.08 -13.45
N ASP A 141 7.24 -8.37 -14.56
CA ASP A 141 6.32 -8.75 -15.63
C ASP A 141 6.98 -9.79 -16.54
N HIS A 142 6.29 -10.90 -16.79
CA HIS A 142 6.81 -11.97 -17.64
C HIS A 142 6.47 -11.71 -19.12
N ASN A 143 7.45 -11.93 -19.99
CA ASN A 143 7.34 -11.70 -21.43
C ASN A 143 6.45 -12.73 -22.18
N CYS A 144 5.83 -13.68 -21.48
CA CYS A 144 4.91 -14.62 -22.11
C CYS A 144 3.64 -13.91 -22.59
N LEU A 145 3.52 -13.68 -23.90
CA LEU A 145 2.40 -12.96 -24.51
C LEU A 145 1.03 -13.64 -24.31
N TRP A 146 1.01 -14.94 -23.97
CA TRP A 146 -0.20 -15.75 -23.83
C TRP A 146 -0.86 -15.64 -22.45
N CYS A 147 -0.06 -15.53 -21.39
CA CYS A 147 -0.60 -15.40 -20.03
C CYS A 147 -0.35 -14.03 -19.40
N ARG A 148 0.64 -13.26 -19.87
CA ARG A 148 1.00 -11.93 -19.37
C ARG A 148 1.04 -11.87 -17.84
N SER A 149 1.63 -12.90 -17.23
CA SER A 149 1.70 -13.01 -15.77
C SER A 149 2.76 -12.08 -15.21
N ARG A 150 2.69 -11.87 -13.89
CA ARG A 150 3.68 -11.13 -13.12
C ARG A 150 3.99 -11.85 -11.82
N THR A 151 5.22 -11.70 -11.34
CA THR A 151 5.65 -12.21 -10.03
C THR A 151 5.79 -11.06 -9.06
N TRP A 152 5.16 -11.17 -7.89
CA TRP A 152 5.26 -10.19 -6.81
C TRP A 152 6.14 -10.73 -5.68
N HIS A 153 7.17 -9.99 -5.28
CA HIS A 153 8.18 -10.38 -4.29
C HIS A 153 7.79 -9.94 -2.87
N GLN A 154 6.92 -10.71 -2.22
CA GLN A 154 6.42 -10.43 -0.86
C GLN A 154 7.51 -10.39 0.22
N ASN A 155 8.66 -11.02 -0.01
CA ASN A 155 9.75 -11.08 0.98
C ASN A 155 10.58 -9.78 1.06
N ASN A 156 10.35 -8.84 0.13
CA ASN A 156 11.07 -7.57 0.07
C ASN A 156 10.29 -6.42 0.73
N ILE A 157 9.18 -6.71 1.39
CA ILE A 157 8.32 -5.75 2.10
C ILE A 157 8.11 -6.21 3.54
N PHE A 158 7.54 -5.34 4.38
CA PHE A 158 7.18 -5.70 5.75
C PHE A 158 6.29 -6.94 5.79
N LYS A 159 6.60 -7.84 6.72
CA LYS A 159 5.98 -9.16 6.82
C LYS A 159 4.47 -9.11 6.93
N ILE A 160 3.91 -8.15 7.67
CA ILE A 160 2.45 -7.99 7.77
C ILE A 160 1.80 -7.69 6.42
N LEU A 161 2.46 -6.91 5.55
CA LEU A 161 1.96 -6.63 4.20
C LEU A 161 2.03 -7.89 3.34
N GLY A 162 3.19 -8.57 3.34
CA GLY A 162 3.41 -9.79 2.57
C GLY A 162 2.45 -10.92 2.94
N LEU A 163 2.18 -11.13 4.22
CA LEU A 163 1.26 -12.17 4.70
C LEU A 163 -0.22 -11.90 4.36
N ASN A 164 -0.57 -10.65 4.04
CA ASN A 164 -1.90 -10.29 3.53
C ASN A 164 -1.95 -10.16 1.99
N MET A 165 -0.89 -10.60 1.31
CA MET A 165 -0.87 -10.82 -0.14
C MET A 165 -1.06 -12.31 -0.45
N PHE A 166 -1.79 -12.61 -1.52
CA PHE A 166 -2.08 -13.98 -1.97
C PHE A 166 -2.72 -14.87 -0.88
N ASN A 167 -3.47 -14.26 0.02
CA ASN A 167 -4.00 -14.85 1.26
C ASN A 167 -5.48 -15.24 1.18
N ARG A 168 -6.07 -15.30 -0.03
CA ARG A 168 -7.43 -15.83 -0.22
C ARG A 168 -7.47 -17.32 0.10
N TYR A 169 -8.45 -17.79 0.89
CA TYR A 169 -8.58 -19.20 1.28
C TYR A 169 -8.75 -20.14 0.08
N GLU A 170 -9.52 -19.71 -0.92
CA GLU A 170 -9.73 -20.43 -2.17
C GLU A 170 -9.18 -19.61 -3.36
N PRO A 171 -7.89 -19.79 -3.71
CA PRO A 171 -7.28 -19.03 -4.79
C PRO A 171 -7.87 -19.38 -6.16
N LYS A 172 -8.18 -18.35 -6.95
CA LYS A 172 -8.59 -18.49 -8.35
C LYS A 172 -7.35 -18.65 -9.23
N LEU A 173 -6.99 -19.90 -9.51
CA LEU A 173 -5.80 -20.23 -10.30
C LEU A 173 -6.15 -20.60 -11.73
N THR A 174 -5.31 -20.17 -12.66
CA THR A 174 -5.26 -20.68 -14.03
C THR A 174 -3.86 -21.21 -14.33
N ASN A 175 -3.72 -22.00 -15.39
CA ASN A 175 -2.43 -22.47 -15.86
C ASN A 175 -2.10 -21.82 -17.20
N CYS A 176 -0.85 -21.36 -17.37
CA CYS A 176 -0.38 -20.98 -18.71
C CYS A 176 -0.18 -22.24 -19.55
N GLN A 177 -1.11 -22.51 -20.47
CA GLN A 177 -1.08 -23.71 -21.30
C GLN A 177 -0.01 -23.67 -22.40
N ASN A 178 0.65 -22.53 -22.63
CA ASN A 178 1.65 -22.41 -23.67
C ASN A 178 2.99 -23.04 -23.22
N PRO A 179 3.53 -24.06 -23.93
CA PRO A 179 4.77 -24.73 -23.56
C PRO A 179 5.98 -23.80 -23.44
N SER A 180 6.00 -22.69 -24.19
CA SER A 180 7.09 -21.70 -24.17
C SER A 180 7.13 -20.84 -22.90
N CYS A 181 6.07 -20.86 -22.09
CA CYS A 181 5.93 -19.98 -20.92
C CYS A 181 6.21 -20.65 -19.58
N GLY A 182 6.57 -21.94 -19.60
CA GLY A 182 6.71 -22.76 -18.41
C GLY A 182 5.35 -23.06 -17.75
N LYS A 183 5.25 -24.21 -17.07
CA LYS A 183 4.04 -24.54 -16.31
C LYS A 183 4.05 -23.72 -15.02
N THR A 184 3.18 -22.73 -14.94
CA THR A 184 2.99 -21.90 -13.74
C THR A 184 1.51 -21.78 -13.42
N ASN A 185 1.16 -21.95 -12.13
CA ASN A 185 -0.16 -21.61 -11.63
C ASN A 185 -0.19 -20.11 -11.38
N ILE A 186 -1.15 -19.43 -12.01
CA ILE A 186 -1.25 -17.98 -12.03
C ILE A 186 -2.54 -17.61 -11.30
N HIS A 187 -2.43 -16.74 -10.29
CA HIS A 187 -3.60 -16.13 -9.67
C HIS A 187 -4.27 -15.19 -10.67
N THR A 188 -5.60 -15.25 -10.74
CA THR A 188 -6.42 -14.44 -11.64
C THR A 188 -7.36 -13.54 -10.85
N GLY A 189 -7.81 -12.45 -11.49
CA GLY A 189 -8.65 -11.45 -10.85
C GLY A 189 -7.89 -10.49 -9.94
N ASN A 190 -8.62 -9.60 -9.27
CA ASN A 190 -8.07 -8.57 -8.36
C ASN A 190 -8.36 -8.90 -6.88
N ASP A 191 -8.73 -10.15 -6.60
CA ASP A 191 -9.21 -10.63 -5.30
C ASP A 191 -8.32 -11.73 -4.71
N HIS A 192 -7.17 -12.03 -5.33
CA HIS A 192 -6.22 -13.02 -4.80
C HIS A 192 -5.56 -12.60 -3.48
N SER A 193 -5.51 -11.29 -3.21
CA SER A 193 -4.93 -10.69 -1.99
C SER A 193 -5.94 -9.79 -1.33
N TYR A 194 -5.96 -9.75 -0.01
CA TYR A 194 -6.69 -8.71 0.71
C TYR A 194 -6.04 -7.34 0.49
N ILE A 195 -4.73 -7.24 0.78
CA ILE A 195 -3.90 -6.08 0.42
C ILE A 195 -3.43 -6.31 -1.02
N HIS A 196 -4.19 -5.81 -1.99
CA HIS A 196 -3.85 -5.98 -3.40
C HIS A 196 -2.64 -5.12 -3.80
N PRO A 197 -1.56 -5.72 -4.34
CA PRO A 197 -0.42 -4.98 -4.86
C PRO A 197 -0.71 -4.46 -6.27
N ILE A 198 -0.35 -3.21 -6.55
CA ILE A 198 -0.54 -2.55 -7.85
C ILE A 198 0.59 -1.57 -8.14
N LYS A 199 1.02 -1.41 -9.40
CA LYS A 199 2.02 -0.40 -9.76
C LYS A 199 1.42 1.00 -9.67
N TRP A 200 2.24 2.01 -9.35
CA TRP A 200 1.82 3.41 -9.26
C TRP A 200 1.11 3.91 -10.52
N ASN A 201 1.65 3.63 -11.70
CA ASN A 201 1.06 4.02 -12.98
C ASN A 201 -0.30 3.34 -13.24
N GLU A 202 -0.45 2.08 -12.87
CA GLU A 202 -1.71 1.34 -12.96
C GLU A 202 -2.75 1.90 -11.96
N PHE A 203 -2.33 2.18 -10.72
CA PHE A 203 -3.20 2.76 -9.69
C PHE A 203 -3.73 4.14 -10.08
N THR A 204 -2.84 5.02 -10.55
CA THR A 204 -3.20 6.38 -10.93
C THR A 204 -4.01 6.46 -12.22
N SER A 205 -4.00 5.40 -13.05
CA SER A 205 -4.83 5.34 -14.27
C SER A 205 -6.34 5.30 -13.99
N ASP A 206 -6.75 4.73 -12.84
CA ASP A 206 -8.16 4.66 -12.41
C ASP A 206 -8.29 4.47 -10.90
N ILE A 207 -8.01 5.52 -10.14
CA ILE A 207 -7.98 5.50 -8.67
C ILE A 207 -9.34 5.09 -8.08
N ASN A 208 -10.45 5.56 -8.66
CA ASN A 208 -11.79 5.25 -8.15
C ASN A 208 -12.07 3.76 -8.23
N ASN A 209 -11.81 3.13 -9.38
CA ASN A 209 -11.97 1.69 -9.53
C ASN A 209 -11.08 0.92 -8.55
N GLN A 210 -9.82 1.34 -8.35
CA GLN A 210 -8.94 0.65 -7.39
C GLN A 210 -9.44 0.75 -5.94
N ILE A 211 -9.97 1.92 -5.55
CA ILE A 211 -10.59 2.12 -4.24
C ILE A 211 -11.86 1.26 -4.09
N GLU A 212 -12.72 1.22 -5.11
CA GLU A 212 -13.94 0.42 -5.10
C GLU A 212 -13.63 -1.08 -4.98
N LEU A 213 -12.64 -1.58 -5.72
CA LEU A 213 -12.17 -2.96 -5.61
C LEU A 213 -11.66 -3.27 -4.19
N ALA A 214 -10.99 -2.32 -3.53
CA ALA A 214 -10.54 -2.49 -2.14
C ALA A 214 -11.70 -2.56 -1.15
N LEU A 215 -12.71 -1.69 -1.31
CA LEU A 215 -13.92 -1.72 -0.51
C LEU A 215 -14.71 -3.02 -0.72
N GLN A 216 -14.76 -3.55 -1.95
CA GLN A 216 -15.38 -4.86 -2.21
C GLN A 216 -14.66 -5.99 -1.44
N ARG A 217 -13.32 -6.02 -1.44
CA ARG A 217 -12.55 -6.98 -0.64
C ARG A 217 -12.79 -6.83 0.87
N GLN A 218 -12.92 -5.59 1.35
CA GLN A 218 -13.29 -5.29 2.74
C GLN A 218 -14.70 -5.80 3.11
N THR A 219 -15.63 -5.90 2.17
CA THR A 219 -16.94 -6.54 2.43
C THR A 219 -16.89 -8.07 2.39
N ASP A 220 -15.79 -8.66 1.91
CA ASP A 220 -15.57 -10.12 1.75
C ASP A 220 -14.39 -10.61 2.63
N LEU A 221 -14.25 -10.07 3.85
CA LEU A 221 -13.11 -10.39 4.74
C LEU A 221 -12.95 -11.88 5.00
N ASP A 222 -14.06 -12.62 5.13
CA ASP A 222 -14.08 -14.05 5.44
C ASP A 222 -13.43 -14.92 4.34
N SER A 223 -13.30 -14.38 3.12
CA SER A 223 -12.57 -15.06 2.04
C SER A 223 -11.05 -15.01 2.21
N TYR A 224 -10.53 -14.27 3.20
CA TYR A 224 -9.11 -14.01 3.38
C TYR A 224 -8.59 -14.47 4.74
N LYS A 225 -7.42 -15.10 4.73
CA LYS A 225 -6.65 -15.37 5.94
C LYS A 225 -5.87 -14.09 6.31
N LEU A 226 -6.45 -13.24 7.15
CA LEU A 226 -5.81 -11.99 7.55
C LEU A 226 -4.75 -12.21 8.63
N GLU A 227 -3.60 -11.56 8.45
CA GLU A 227 -2.59 -11.41 9.50
C GLU A 227 -2.65 -9.98 10.03
N LYS A 228 -2.89 -9.82 11.34
CA LYS A 228 -3.10 -8.51 11.96
C LYS A 228 -2.01 -8.16 12.96
N GLU A 229 -1.17 -9.11 13.34
CA GLU A 229 -0.17 -8.93 14.39
C GLU A 229 1.21 -8.54 13.85
N LEU A 230 1.96 -7.81 14.67
CA LEU A 230 3.33 -7.40 14.37
C LEU A 230 4.33 -8.49 14.76
N PHE A 231 5.42 -8.61 14.01
CA PHE A 231 6.46 -9.63 14.19
C PHE A 231 7.72 -9.10 14.85
#